data_AF-A0A0K2RHN6-F1
#
_entry.id   AF-A0A0K2RHN6-F1
#
_cell.length_a   1.000
_cell.length_b   1.000
_cell.length_c   1.000
_cell.angle_alpha   90.00
_cell.angle_beta   90.00
_cell.angle_gamma   90.00
#
_symmetry.space_group_name_H-M   'P 1'
#
loop_
_entity.id
_entity.type
_entity.pdbx_description
1 polymer ?
#
loop_
_entity_poly.entity_id
_entity_poly.type
_entity_poly.pdbx_seq_one_letter_code
_entity_poly.pdbx_strand_id
1 'polypeptide(L)'
;MADMDAPKQFPAVELRIEIRDTEPLIWRRVVLPESATVAVLHGSIQTAFGWKDCHLYGVSGVDRKGVRRIIIGTDDDGVQPGAELAADVGLLELIDPARPGKAPLEYEYDFGDSWIHEIEVVGPATLPENTVACLDGAMRDPWKTPAGQRATRMWWPCLATLATPSMASARSGSNW
;
A
#
# COMPACT_ATOMS: atom_id res chain seq x y z
N MET A 1 13.82 18.60 -34.00
CA MET A 1 13.63 17.31 -33.31
C MET A 1 13.63 17.63 -31.83
N ALA A 2 12.45 17.63 -31.19
CA ALA A 2 12.35 17.91 -29.77
C ALA A 2 12.93 16.72 -29.00
N ASP A 3 13.83 17.00 -28.06
CA ASP A 3 14.18 16.08 -26.98
C ASP A 3 12.88 15.68 -26.29
N MET A 4 12.54 14.41 -26.36
CA MET A 4 11.52 13.82 -25.50
C MET A 4 12.16 13.70 -24.12
N ASP A 5 11.97 14.72 -23.27
CA ASP A 5 12.42 14.71 -21.88
C ASP A 5 12.01 13.37 -21.23
N ALA A 6 13.01 12.56 -20.88
CA ALA A 6 12.77 11.32 -20.14
C ALA A 6 12.04 11.67 -18.83
N PRO A 7 11.02 10.88 -18.44
CA PRO A 7 10.24 11.20 -17.25
C PRO A 7 11.14 11.27 -16.02
N LYS A 8 11.02 12.37 -15.28
CA LYS A 8 11.78 12.62 -14.06
C LYS A 8 11.45 11.53 -13.04
N GLN A 9 12.48 10.90 -12.48
CA GLN A 9 12.35 9.86 -11.48
C GLN A 9 12.45 10.45 -10.07
N PHE A 10 11.65 9.91 -9.15
CA PHE A 10 11.54 10.35 -7.76
C PHE A 10 11.87 9.20 -6.80
N PRO A 11 12.39 9.50 -5.60
CA PRO A 11 12.63 8.50 -4.56
C PRO A 11 11.36 7.72 -4.22
N ALA A 12 11.51 6.40 -4.13
CA ALA A 12 10.45 5.48 -3.83
C ALA A 12 10.95 4.37 -2.90
N VAL A 13 10.02 3.58 -2.36
CA VAL A 13 10.30 2.41 -1.55
C VAL A 13 9.63 1.20 -2.18
N GLU A 14 10.38 0.11 -2.28
CA GLU A 14 9.84 -1.18 -2.69
C GLU A 14 9.47 -2.01 -1.45
N LEU A 15 8.25 -2.53 -1.48
CA LEU A 15 7.68 -3.38 -0.45
C LEU A 15 7.28 -4.74 -1.03
N ARG A 16 7.50 -5.79 -0.24
CA ARG A 16 6.85 -7.09 -0.43
C ARG A 16 5.71 -7.19 0.59
N ILE A 17 4.54 -7.60 0.12
CA ILE A 17 3.32 -7.72 0.91
C ILE A 17 2.80 -9.13 0.74
N GLU A 18 2.55 -9.83 1.84
CA GLU A 18 2.07 -11.21 1.82
C GLU A 18 0.90 -11.41 2.78
N ILE A 19 -0.04 -12.27 2.40
CA ILE A 19 -1.19 -12.62 3.24
C ILE A 19 -0.79 -13.78 4.15
N ARG A 20 -0.91 -13.58 5.46
CA ARG A 20 -0.64 -14.59 6.47
C ARG A 20 -1.57 -15.80 6.30
N ASP A 21 -1.10 -16.97 6.70
CA ASP A 21 -1.90 -18.21 6.76
C ASP A 21 -2.51 -18.66 5.42
N THR A 22 -1.86 -18.31 4.29
CA THR A 22 -2.27 -18.78 2.95
C THR A 22 -1.35 -19.89 2.45
N GLU A 23 -1.94 -20.95 1.89
CA GLU A 23 -1.21 -22.00 1.18
C GLU A 23 -1.87 -22.33 -0.17
N PRO A 24 -1.17 -22.14 -1.31
CA PRO A 24 0.16 -21.55 -1.43
C PRO A 24 0.19 -20.06 -1.08
N LEU A 25 1.35 -19.57 -0.62
CA LEU A 25 1.55 -18.19 -0.18
C LEU A 25 1.14 -17.17 -1.26
N ILE A 26 0.26 -16.24 -0.91
CA ILE A 26 -0.17 -15.14 -1.78
C ILE A 26 0.63 -13.89 -1.42
N TRP A 27 1.31 -13.30 -2.42
CA TRP A 27 2.15 -12.12 -2.19
C TRP A 27 2.24 -11.20 -3.42
N ARG A 28 2.59 -9.93 -3.18
CA ARG A 28 2.80 -8.87 -4.18
C ARG A 28 4.07 -8.08 -3.85
N ARG A 29 4.78 -7.57 -4.87
CA ARG A 29 5.84 -6.57 -4.73
C ARG A 29 5.34 -5.26 -5.30
N VAL A 30 5.28 -4.22 -4.48
CA VAL A 30 4.80 -2.90 -4.86
C VAL A 30 5.86 -1.85 -4.62
N VAL A 31 5.88 -0.80 -5.44
CA VAL A 31 6.73 0.37 -5.28
C VAL A 31 5.84 1.58 -5.06
N LEU A 32 6.14 2.31 -4.00
CA LEU A 32 5.39 3.49 -3.56
C LEU A 32 6.33 4.69 -3.48
N PRO A 33 5.89 5.90 -3.82
CA PRO A 33 6.70 7.10 -3.61
C PRO A 33 7.02 7.27 -2.12
N GLU A 34 8.18 7.84 -1.80
CA GLU A 34 8.56 8.11 -0.40
C GLU A 34 7.58 9.08 0.30
N SER A 35 6.82 9.87 -0.46
CA SER A 35 5.75 10.74 0.04
C SER A 35 4.41 10.03 0.27
N ALA A 36 4.33 8.71 0.07
CA ALA A 36 3.10 7.95 0.23
C ALA A 36 2.61 7.99 1.69
N THR A 37 1.29 8.08 1.86
CA THR A 37 0.62 7.90 3.15
C THR A 37 0.19 6.45 3.32
N VAL A 38 -0.30 6.09 4.52
CA VAL A 38 -0.87 4.77 4.76
C VAL A 38 -2.12 4.53 3.90
N ALA A 39 -2.90 5.57 3.59
CA ALA A 39 -4.02 5.46 2.66
C ALA A 39 -3.56 5.08 1.23
N VAL A 40 -2.42 5.62 0.77
CA VAL A 40 -1.83 5.25 -0.54
C VAL A 40 -1.34 3.80 -0.52
N LEU A 41 -0.75 3.34 0.59
CA LEU A 41 -0.41 1.93 0.79
C LEU A 41 -1.66 1.05 0.66
N HIS A 42 -2.74 1.38 1.37
CA HIS A 42 -4.00 0.65 1.31
C HIS A 42 -4.54 0.55 -0.13
N GLY A 43 -4.66 1.67 -0.84
CA GLY A 43 -5.15 1.66 -2.23
C GLY A 43 -4.25 0.84 -3.17
N SER A 44 -2.95 0.80 -2.88
CA SER A 44 -1.99 -0.03 -3.63
C SER A 44 -2.16 -1.52 -3.34
N ILE A 45 -2.44 -1.90 -2.08
CA ILE A 45 -2.80 -3.28 -1.71
C ILE A 45 -4.10 -3.68 -2.41
N GLN A 46 -5.16 -2.87 -2.31
CA GLN A 46 -6.44 -3.15 -2.97
C GLN A 46 -6.24 -3.43 -4.47
N THR A 47 -5.46 -2.58 -5.13
CA THR A 47 -5.19 -2.71 -6.57
C THR A 47 -4.32 -3.92 -6.89
N ALA A 48 -3.26 -4.18 -6.11
CA ALA A 48 -2.33 -5.28 -6.36
C ALA A 48 -2.97 -6.65 -6.14
N PHE A 49 -3.88 -6.77 -5.17
CA PHE A 49 -4.62 -8.00 -4.92
C PHE A 49 -5.85 -8.13 -5.80
N GLY A 50 -6.44 -7.02 -6.26
CA GLY A 50 -7.64 -7.02 -7.12
C GLY A 50 -8.94 -6.90 -6.31
N TRP A 51 -8.84 -6.31 -5.13
CA TRP A 51 -9.95 -6.05 -4.21
C TRP A 51 -10.66 -4.74 -4.54
N LYS A 52 -11.80 -4.51 -3.88
CA LYS A 52 -12.75 -3.46 -4.23
C LYS A 52 -12.98 -2.44 -3.12
N ASP A 53 -12.16 -2.47 -2.07
CA ASP A 53 -12.27 -1.55 -0.94
C ASP A 53 -13.70 -1.46 -0.37
N CYS A 54 -14.30 -2.62 -0.11
CA CYS A 54 -15.68 -2.73 0.37
C CYS A 54 -15.77 -2.88 1.90
N HIS A 55 -14.64 -2.99 2.59
CA HIS A 55 -14.55 -3.29 4.01
C HIS A 55 -13.55 -2.36 4.70
N LEU A 56 -13.70 -2.22 6.01
CA LEU A 56 -12.77 -1.45 6.84
C LEU A 56 -11.38 -2.08 6.85
N TYR A 57 -10.37 -1.25 7.09
CA TYR A 57 -8.98 -1.67 7.23
C TYR A 57 -8.29 -0.90 8.34
N GLY A 58 -7.18 -1.47 8.81
CA GLY A 58 -6.30 -0.82 9.77
C GLY A 58 -4.85 -1.24 9.59
N VAL A 59 -3.95 -0.39 10.07
CA VAL A 59 -2.53 -0.71 10.24
C VAL A 59 -2.19 -0.58 11.71
N SER A 60 -1.52 -1.59 12.26
CA SER A 60 -1.02 -1.53 13.62
C SER A 60 0.42 -1.99 13.68
N GLY A 61 1.18 -1.43 14.62
CA GLY A 61 2.58 -1.83 14.78
C GLY A 61 3.38 -0.82 15.57
N VAL A 62 4.68 -0.81 15.33
CA VAL A 62 5.63 0.07 16.02
C VAL A 62 6.33 0.95 15.00
N ASP A 63 6.33 2.26 15.22
CA ASP A 63 7.01 3.20 14.34
C ASP A 63 8.54 3.16 14.50
N ARG A 64 9.25 3.96 13.69
CA ARG A 64 10.71 4.05 13.72
C ARG A 64 11.29 4.54 15.05
N LYS A 65 10.47 5.18 15.90
CA LYS A 65 10.86 5.67 17.23
C LYS A 65 10.54 4.66 18.33
N GLY A 66 9.99 3.49 17.98
CA GLY A 66 9.60 2.48 18.97
C GLY A 66 8.22 2.74 19.59
N VAL A 67 7.40 3.63 19.04
CA VAL A 67 6.08 3.97 19.57
C VAL A 67 5.01 3.11 18.90
N ARG A 68 4.11 2.53 19.68
CA ARG A 68 2.95 1.79 19.15
C ARG A 68 2.04 2.76 18.40
N ARG A 69 1.70 2.44 17.15
CA ARG A 69 0.75 3.20 16.32
C ARG A 69 -0.44 2.31 15.99
N ILE A 70 -1.63 2.91 15.97
CA ILE A 70 -2.88 2.30 15.50
C ILE A 70 -3.48 3.27 14.50
N ILE A 71 -3.65 2.81 13.27
CA ILE A 71 -3.99 3.64 12.11
C ILE A 71 -5.18 3.00 11.41
N ILE A 72 -6.13 3.80 10.95
CA ILE A 72 -7.42 3.34 10.42
C ILE A 72 -7.81 4.09 9.15
N GLY A 73 -8.65 3.46 8.34
CA GLY A 73 -9.12 4.06 7.08
C GLY A 73 -10.21 5.12 7.21
N THR A 74 -10.96 5.15 8.30
CA THR A 74 -12.12 6.05 8.53
C THR A 74 -12.17 6.50 9.99
N ASP A 75 -12.77 7.65 10.28
CA ASP A 75 -13.03 8.18 11.62
C ASP A 75 -14.45 7.90 12.14
N ASP A 76 -15.20 6.99 11.50
CA ASP A 76 -16.57 6.62 11.91
C ASP A 76 -16.69 6.21 13.40
N ASP A 77 -17.89 6.36 13.97
CA ASP A 77 -18.22 6.27 15.41
C ASP A 77 -17.91 4.91 16.12
N GLY A 78 -17.28 3.95 15.44
CA GLY A 78 -16.82 2.66 16.00
C GLY A 78 -15.31 2.56 16.25
N VAL A 79 -14.58 3.66 16.07
CA VAL A 79 -13.12 3.70 16.06
C VAL A 79 -12.50 3.72 17.47
N GLN A 80 -11.34 3.07 17.62
CA GLN A 80 -10.57 3.11 18.86
C GLN A 80 -10.10 4.53 19.20
N PRO A 81 -10.38 5.05 20.41
CA PRO A 81 -9.86 6.33 20.86
C PRO A 81 -8.32 6.36 20.77
N GLY A 82 -7.78 7.39 20.11
CA GLY A 82 -6.34 7.56 19.91
C GLY A 82 -5.77 6.90 18.66
N ALA A 83 -6.62 6.33 17.79
CA ALA A 83 -6.21 5.91 16.46
C ALA A 83 -6.01 7.13 15.53
N GLU A 84 -5.07 7.00 14.60
CA GLU A 84 -4.73 8.02 13.61
C GLU A 84 -5.35 7.70 12.25
N LEU A 85 -5.69 8.74 11.49
CA LEU A 85 -6.22 8.56 10.14
C LEU A 85 -5.11 8.16 9.16
N ALA A 86 -5.36 7.12 8.37
CA ALA A 86 -4.41 6.61 7.37
C ALA A 86 -4.03 7.66 6.31
N ALA A 87 -4.89 8.63 6.05
CA ALA A 87 -4.61 9.74 5.14
C ALA A 87 -3.56 10.72 5.69
N ASP A 88 -3.42 10.81 7.02
CA ASP A 88 -2.56 11.79 7.69
C ASP A 88 -1.20 11.22 8.11
N VAL A 89 -1.04 9.89 8.09
CA VAL A 89 0.21 9.22 8.47
C VAL A 89 1.06 8.92 7.24
N GLY A 90 2.28 9.47 7.21
CA GLY A 90 3.26 9.16 6.19
C GLY A 90 3.82 7.75 6.35
N LEU A 91 3.96 6.99 5.25
CA LEU A 91 4.46 5.62 5.28
C LEU A 91 5.87 5.54 5.89
N LEU A 92 6.74 6.52 5.59
CA LEU A 92 8.11 6.58 6.11
C LEU A 92 8.24 6.95 7.59
N GLU A 93 7.13 7.28 8.26
CA GLU A 93 7.10 7.34 9.72
C GLU A 93 7.21 5.93 10.31
N LEU A 94 6.68 4.94 9.59
CA LEU A 94 6.52 3.57 10.03
C LEU A 94 7.66 2.67 9.53
N ILE A 95 8.17 2.92 8.33
CA ILE A 95 9.22 2.10 7.69
C ILE A 95 10.45 2.92 7.31
N ASP A 96 11.59 2.23 7.19
CA ASP A 96 12.86 2.83 6.76
C ASP A 96 13.37 2.12 5.48
N PRO A 97 13.32 2.75 4.29
CA PRO A 97 13.79 2.17 3.05
C PRO A 97 15.27 1.78 3.09
N ALA A 98 16.08 2.44 3.93
CA ALA A 98 17.50 2.14 4.11
C ALA A 98 17.76 0.93 5.02
N ARG A 99 16.71 0.33 5.61
CA ARG A 99 16.79 -0.86 6.47
C ARG A 99 15.85 -1.96 5.96
N PRO A 100 16.27 -2.72 4.93
CA PRO A 100 15.48 -3.83 4.41
C PRO A 100 15.18 -4.90 5.47
N GLY A 101 14.05 -5.58 5.32
CA GLY A 101 13.57 -6.64 6.19
C GLY A 101 12.13 -6.44 6.64
N LYS A 102 11.65 -7.35 7.50
CA LYS A 102 10.26 -7.31 7.99
C LYS A 102 9.98 -6.00 8.72
N ALA A 103 8.96 -5.28 8.27
CA ALA A 103 8.46 -4.13 8.98
C ALA A 103 7.71 -4.59 10.24
N PRO A 104 7.85 -3.90 11.37
CA PRO A 104 7.08 -4.20 12.59
C PRO A 104 5.64 -3.66 12.46
N LEU A 105 4.97 -3.98 11.35
CA LEU A 105 3.67 -3.46 10.96
C LEU A 105 2.82 -4.61 10.40
N GLU A 106 1.55 -4.61 10.76
CA GLU A 106 0.53 -5.48 10.19
C GLU A 106 -0.56 -4.60 9.56
N TYR A 107 -0.95 -4.96 8.34
CA TYR A 107 -2.12 -4.38 7.68
C TYR A 107 -3.25 -5.41 7.71
N GLU A 108 -4.38 -5.03 8.28
CA GLU A 108 -5.59 -5.86 8.32
C GLU A 108 -6.65 -5.25 7.41
N TYR A 109 -7.24 -6.08 6.56
CA TYR A 109 -8.38 -5.73 5.73
C TYR A 109 -9.57 -6.64 6.05
N ASP A 110 -10.74 -6.05 6.15
CA ASP A 110 -11.98 -6.69 6.61
C ASP A 110 -11.86 -7.27 8.03
N PHE A 111 -12.29 -6.49 9.04
CA PHE A 111 -12.27 -6.93 10.44
C PHE A 111 -13.21 -8.10 10.76
N GLY A 112 -14.06 -8.53 9.81
CA GLY A 112 -14.85 -9.75 9.93
C GLY A 112 -14.06 -11.00 9.54
N ASP A 113 -13.44 -10.96 8.36
CA ASP A 113 -12.67 -12.08 7.79
C ASP A 113 -11.18 -12.08 8.21
N SER A 114 -10.69 -10.95 8.75
CA SER A 114 -9.33 -10.71 9.24
C SER A 114 -8.22 -11.07 8.25
N TRP A 115 -8.22 -10.43 7.07
CA TRP A 115 -7.12 -10.60 6.10
C TRP A 115 -5.88 -9.85 6.57
N ILE A 116 -5.00 -10.56 7.29
CA ILE A 116 -3.75 -10.01 7.81
C ILE A 116 -2.65 -10.08 6.76
N HIS A 117 -2.01 -8.94 6.51
CA HIS A 117 -0.87 -8.81 5.63
C HIS A 117 0.37 -8.44 6.42
N GLU A 118 1.45 -9.16 6.15
CA GLU A 118 2.78 -8.81 6.59
C GLU A 118 3.48 -7.98 5.51
N ILE A 119 4.21 -6.96 5.95
CA ILE A 119 4.93 -6.04 5.08
C ILE A 119 6.42 -6.21 5.32
N GLU A 120 7.17 -6.40 4.23
CA GLU A 120 8.63 -6.43 4.22
C GLU A 120 9.14 -5.29 3.35
N VAL A 121 10.10 -4.53 3.89
CA VAL A 121 10.82 -3.50 3.13
C VAL A 121 11.89 -4.21 2.29
N VAL A 122 11.79 -4.13 0.98
CA VAL A 122 12.81 -4.67 0.07
C VAL A 122 13.98 -3.69 -0.05
N GLY A 123 13.67 -2.39 -0.13
CA GLY A 123 14.69 -1.34 -0.15
C GLY A 123 14.27 -0.06 -0.88
N PRO A 124 15.21 0.86 -1.12
CA PRO A 124 14.95 2.07 -1.89
C PRO A 124 14.77 1.74 -3.38
N ALA A 125 13.92 2.51 -4.04
CA ALA A 125 13.58 2.39 -5.45
C ALA A 125 13.39 3.79 -6.07
N THR A 126 13.06 3.82 -7.35
CA THR A 126 12.67 5.05 -8.04
C THR A 126 11.41 4.84 -8.89
N LEU A 127 10.59 5.88 -9.00
CA LEU A 127 9.38 5.88 -9.83
C LEU A 127 9.26 7.17 -10.65
N PRO A 128 8.63 7.13 -11.83
CA PRO A 128 8.13 8.34 -12.47
C PRO A 128 7.18 9.11 -11.54
N GLU A 129 7.12 10.44 -11.70
CA GLU A 129 6.24 11.30 -10.90
C GLU A 129 4.80 10.80 -10.87
N ASN A 130 4.15 10.87 -9.69
CA ASN A 130 2.74 10.51 -9.50
C ASN A 130 2.39 9.09 -9.96
N THR A 131 3.28 8.12 -9.74
CA THR A 131 3.02 6.71 -10.05
C THR A 131 3.21 5.82 -8.83
N VAL A 132 2.56 4.66 -8.88
CA VAL A 132 2.82 3.46 -8.07
C VAL A 132 2.96 2.28 -9.02
N ALA A 133 3.70 1.25 -8.64
CA ALA A 133 3.90 0.08 -9.50
C ALA A 133 3.76 -1.22 -8.72
N CYS A 134 3.16 -2.24 -9.33
CA CYS A 134 3.25 -3.62 -8.86
C CYS A 134 4.27 -4.35 -9.74
N LEU A 135 5.44 -4.66 -9.17
CA LEU A 135 6.57 -5.23 -9.91
C LEU A 135 6.44 -6.73 -10.14
N ASP A 136 5.83 -7.44 -9.17
CA ASP A 136 5.76 -8.90 -9.19
C ASP A 136 4.66 -9.40 -8.23
N GLY A 137 4.30 -10.67 -8.36
CA GLY A 137 3.37 -11.32 -7.46
C GLY A 137 3.11 -12.78 -7.83
N ALA A 138 2.69 -13.56 -6.84
CA ALA A 138 2.27 -14.94 -7.06
C ALA A 138 0.88 -15.21 -6.49
N MET A 139 0.18 -16.14 -7.15
CA MET A 139 -1.16 -16.65 -6.81
C MET A 139 -2.29 -15.62 -6.93
N ARG A 140 -3.46 -16.11 -7.33
CA ARG A 140 -4.72 -15.34 -7.33
C ARG A 140 -5.32 -15.37 -5.91
N ASP A 141 -6.15 -14.38 -5.58
CA ASP A 141 -6.97 -14.37 -4.38
C ASP A 141 -7.66 -15.72 -4.10
N PRO A 142 -7.88 -16.06 -2.81
CA PRO A 142 -8.56 -17.29 -2.41
C PRO A 142 -9.98 -17.43 -2.98
N TRP A 143 -10.67 -16.30 -3.25
CA TRP A 143 -12.08 -16.31 -3.67
C TRP A 143 -12.32 -16.83 -5.11
N LYS A 144 -11.27 -17.00 -5.93
CA LYS A 144 -11.42 -17.43 -7.34
C LYS A 144 -10.79 -18.78 -7.63
N THR A 145 -11.38 -19.86 -7.08
CA THR A 145 -11.34 -21.19 -7.72
C THR A 145 -12.68 -21.92 -7.59
N PRO A 146 -13.37 -22.27 -8.70
CA PRO A 146 -14.23 -23.45 -8.69
C PRO A 146 -13.32 -24.69 -8.78
N ALA A 147 -13.52 -25.61 -7.84
CA ALA A 147 -13.09 -27.02 -7.85
C ALA A 147 -11.86 -27.38 -8.71
N GLY A 148 -10.73 -27.58 -8.03
CA GLY A 148 -9.68 -28.53 -8.42
C GLY A 148 -9.32 -28.62 -9.90
N GLN A 149 -8.40 -27.77 -10.35
CA GLN A 149 -7.42 -28.12 -11.38
C GLN A 149 -6.31 -27.07 -11.45
N ARG A 150 -5.08 -27.52 -11.15
CA ARG A 150 -3.75 -26.96 -11.46
C ARG A 150 -3.75 -25.50 -11.95
N ALA A 151 -3.45 -24.58 -11.02
CA ALA A 151 -3.17 -23.18 -11.34
C ALA A 151 -1.94 -23.09 -12.25
N THR A 152 -2.17 -23.05 -13.56
CA THR A 152 -1.16 -22.66 -14.54
C THR A 152 -1.04 -21.15 -14.51
N ARG A 153 0.20 -20.70 -14.27
CA ARG A 153 0.75 -19.36 -14.55
C ARG A 153 -0.16 -18.51 -15.44
N MET A 154 -0.72 -17.43 -14.88
CA MET A 154 -1.21 -16.34 -15.70
C MET A 154 -0.70 -15.04 -15.11
N TRP A 155 0.38 -14.55 -15.73
CA TRP A 155 0.98 -13.25 -15.53
C TRP A 155 0.11 -12.23 -16.28
N TRP A 156 -0.34 -11.18 -15.60
CA TRP A 156 -0.80 -9.96 -16.24
C TRP A 156 0.04 -8.82 -15.67
N PRO A 157 0.60 -7.92 -16.49
CA PRO A 157 1.38 -6.81 -15.95
C PRO A 157 0.43 -5.84 -15.23
N CYS A 158 0.52 -5.76 -13.91
CA CYS A 158 -0.12 -4.71 -13.11
C CYS A 158 0.71 -3.42 -13.20
N LEU A 159 0.74 -2.82 -14.40
CA LEU A 159 1.02 -1.38 -14.53
C LEU A 159 -0.28 -0.63 -14.24
N ALA A 160 -0.59 -0.46 -12.96
CA ALA A 160 -1.65 0.45 -12.52
C ALA A 160 -0.98 1.75 -12.06
N THR A 161 -0.90 2.74 -12.96
CA THR A 161 -0.54 4.10 -12.58
C THR A 161 -1.73 4.72 -11.84
N LEU A 162 -1.72 4.67 -10.51
CA LEU A 162 -2.59 5.53 -9.72
C LEU A 162 -1.92 6.89 -9.61
N ALA A 163 -2.48 7.90 -10.30
CA ALA A 163 -2.11 9.28 -10.07
C ALA A 163 -2.56 9.66 -8.65
N THR A 164 -1.62 10.04 -7.79
CA THR A 164 -1.93 10.71 -6.53
C THR A 164 -2.75 11.96 -6.84
N PRO A 165 -3.89 12.21 -6.18
CA PRO A 165 -4.57 13.48 -6.33
C PRO A 165 -3.61 14.57 -5.87
N SER A 166 -3.18 15.42 -6.80
CA SER A 166 -2.44 16.63 -6.48
C SER A 166 -3.24 17.39 -5.43
N MET A 167 -2.63 17.68 -4.27
CA MET A 167 -3.13 18.70 -3.36
C MET A 167 -3.16 20.03 -4.14
N ALA A 168 -4.30 20.31 -4.78
CA ALA A 168 -4.57 21.59 -5.35
C ALA A 168 -4.59 22.59 -4.19
N SER A 169 -3.60 23.48 -4.22
CA SER A 169 -3.49 24.62 -3.33
C SER A 169 -4.79 25.43 -3.37
N ALA A 170 -5.62 25.28 -2.34
CA ALA A 170 -6.61 26.29 -2.00
C ALA A 170 -5.87 27.42 -1.26
N ARG A 171 -5.26 28.33 -2.02
CA ARG A 171 -4.87 29.65 -1.50
C ARG A 171 -5.56 30.76 -2.28
N SER A 172 -6.12 31.66 -1.48
CA SER A 172 -6.61 33.00 -1.77
C SER A 172 -8.05 33.09 -2.31
N GLY A 173 -8.96 33.89 -1.75
CA GLY A 173 -8.72 35.12 -0.99
C GLY A 173 -9.84 35.48 0.00
N SER A 174 -9.42 36.25 1.00
CA SER A 174 -10.20 36.91 2.03
C SER A 174 -11.00 38.12 1.51
N ASN A 175 -12.00 38.52 2.30
CA ASN A 175 -12.74 39.79 2.32
C ASN A 175 -13.58 40.07 1.06
N TRP A 176 -14.90 40.24 1.11
CA TRP A 176 -15.74 40.99 2.05
C TRP A 176 -17.12 40.34 2.21
#